data_AF-A0A497Q5M4-F1
#
_entry.id   AF-A0A497Q5M4-F1
#
_cell.length_a   1.000
_cell.length_b   1.000
_cell.length_c   1.000
_cell.angle_alpha   90.00
_cell.angle_beta   90.00
_cell.angle_gamma   90.00
#
_symmetry.space_group_name_H-M   'P 1'
#
loop_
_entity.id
_entity.type
_entity.pdbx_description
1 polymer ?
#
loop_
_entity_poly.entity_id
_entity_poly.type
_entity_poly.pdbx_seq_one_letter_code
_entity_poly.pdbx_strand_id
1 'polypeptide(L)'
;MISMYDGDFRFKGVYPALVTPFDENGVNEEQYRGLIDYTIKAGATGVVPCGTTGEFTSMKFDEKVEAIRIACEATKGRVPVLAGTGAASTADAVKLTRRAEELGAAGVLVVSPYFLKPSTKEIYEHFEKVANSTELPVFVYNIPQVTGVPLHWTMIDGLREIDGIAGLKDSSGDLINLTTILVRKPNEFQVMVGHDEVALPALASGCDGAILASANVFPDRYIRMQTALSEGDLKNARIIQRSIQKIVRIFVNRGGGLAVKAALNMIGVPVGHARKPLQEGDSLGYGDIDEIRVCLEDLQMIPRGPVTFKMGNRSIVAEEYPRAVGMVPDSIDDLTLLHGEALFGAGSEVAHIDLVLGIRDGPMSEALDRAGKIDEGVHPSNLIKDLELTTVFAPTVTITSEGHKTMVYEVAQKAVVDAVRRTITDRILPEELVPDLVLAVNAFVHPSAVNPKRVHINNFIAVRHAIRRALEGRQSTEEIISRKESARHPFAYNQ
;
A
#
# COMPACT_ATOMS: atom_id res chain seq x y z
N MET A 1 -19.82 -28.64 -9.08
CA MET A 1 -19.83 -29.27 -7.75
C MET A 1 -18.44 -29.84 -7.53
N ILE A 2 -17.61 -29.14 -6.76
CA ILE A 2 -16.46 -29.81 -6.13
C ILE A 2 -17.09 -30.69 -5.05
N SER A 3 -16.84 -31.98 -5.16
CA SER A 3 -17.32 -33.04 -4.27
C SER A 3 -17.01 -32.73 -2.81
N MET A 4 -17.79 -33.32 -1.90
CA MET A 4 -17.46 -33.46 -0.48
C MET A 4 -15.96 -33.68 -0.28
N TYR A 5 -15.39 -33.08 0.75
CA TYR A 5 -13.97 -33.10 1.09
C TYR A 5 -13.45 -34.55 1.14
N ASP A 6 -13.03 -35.08 0.00
CA ASP A 6 -12.18 -36.27 -0.07
C ASP A 6 -10.87 -35.79 0.57
N GLY A 7 -10.44 -36.43 1.65
CA GLY A 7 -9.36 -35.98 2.55
C GLY A 7 -7.98 -35.69 1.93
N ASP A 8 -7.88 -35.70 0.60
CA ASP A 8 -6.71 -35.39 -0.21
C ASP A 8 -6.64 -33.92 -0.69
N PHE A 9 -7.73 -33.14 -0.64
CA PHE A 9 -7.68 -31.73 -1.07
C PHE A 9 -6.82 -30.88 -0.13
N ARG A 10 -5.88 -30.09 -0.70
CA ARG A 10 -4.98 -29.21 0.05
C ARG A 10 -4.99 -27.80 -0.49
N PHE A 11 -5.15 -26.82 0.41
CA PHE A 11 -4.99 -25.40 0.10
C PHE A 11 -3.51 -25.10 -0.13
N LYS A 12 -3.09 -24.91 -1.37
CA LYS A 12 -1.69 -24.64 -1.75
C LYS A 12 -1.58 -23.44 -2.68
N GLY A 13 -0.42 -22.79 -2.68
CA GLY A 13 -0.12 -21.67 -3.54
C GLY A 13 -0.39 -20.32 -2.89
N VAL A 14 -1.02 -19.39 -3.61
CA VAL A 14 -1.21 -17.99 -3.22
C VAL A 14 -2.69 -17.62 -3.26
N TYR A 15 -3.18 -17.14 -2.11
CA TYR A 15 -4.54 -16.74 -1.88
C TYR A 15 -4.57 -15.24 -1.56
N PRO A 16 -5.06 -14.38 -2.47
CA PRO A 16 -5.33 -13.00 -2.14
C PRO A 16 -6.35 -12.94 -1.00
N ALA A 17 -5.98 -12.27 0.09
CA ALA A 17 -6.94 -11.81 1.08
C ALA A 17 -7.71 -10.63 0.47
N LEU A 18 -8.82 -10.91 -0.19
CA LEU A 18 -9.48 -9.97 -1.10
C LEU A 18 -9.89 -8.69 -0.36
N VAL A 19 -9.63 -7.53 -0.99
CA VAL A 19 -10.36 -6.30 -0.64
C VAL A 19 -11.83 -6.45 -1.07
N THR A 20 -12.74 -5.72 -0.43
CA THR A 20 -14.16 -5.74 -0.78
C THR A 20 -14.55 -4.39 -1.39
N PRO A 21 -14.86 -4.34 -2.70
CA PRO A 21 -15.43 -3.14 -3.32
C PRO A 21 -16.80 -2.82 -2.72
N PHE A 22 -17.06 -1.53 -2.47
CA PHE A 22 -18.31 -1.06 -1.88
C PHE A 22 -18.93 0.06 -2.71
N ASP A 23 -20.24 0.13 -2.70
CA ASP A 23 -21.04 1.26 -3.19
C ASP A 23 -22.01 1.74 -2.09
N GLU A 24 -22.96 2.62 -2.44
CA GLU A 24 -23.96 3.13 -1.52
C GLU A 24 -24.94 2.06 -0.98
N ASN A 25 -25.06 0.91 -1.66
CA ASN A 25 -26.00 -0.15 -1.32
C ASN A 25 -25.35 -1.32 -0.56
N GLY A 26 -24.03 -1.44 -0.60
CA GLY A 26 -23.33 -2.50 0.11
C GLY A 26 -22.05 -2.93 -0.61
N VAL A 27 -21.94 -4.24 -0.85
CA VAL A 27 -20.87 -4.83 -1.65
C VAL A 27 -21.15 -4.53 -3.12
N ASN A 28 -20.20 -3.90 -3.82
CA ASN A 28 -20.31 -3.67 -5.25
C ASN A 28 -19.98 -4.97 -6.00
N GLU A 29 -21.01 -5.68 -6.44
CA GLU A 29 -20.88 -7.01 -7.05
C GLU A 29 -20.07 -6.99 -8.34
N GLU A 30 -20.29 -6.02 -9.23
CA GLU A 30 -19.60 -5.94 -10.52
C GLU A 30 -18.08 -5.79 -10.33
N GLN A 31 -17.68 -4.80 -9.53
CA GLN A 31 -16.28 -4.56 -9.22
C GLN A 31 -15.66 -5.76 -8.49
N TYR A 32 -16.41 -6.39 -7.58
CA TYR A 32 -15.87 -7.52 -6.83
C TYR A 32 -15.63 -8.74 -7.71
N ARG A 33 -16.55 -9.05 -8.63
CA ARG A 33 -16.36 -10.09 -9.66
C ARG A 33 -15.17 -9.76 -10.56
N GLY A 34 -15.01 -8.49 -10.95
CA GLY A 34 -13.86 -8.02 -11.72
C GLY A 34 -12.52 -8.24 -11.00
N LEU A 35 -12.44 -7.89 -9.72
CA LEU A 35 -11.26 -8.15 -8.88
C LEU A 35 -10.93 -9.64 -8.76
N ILE A 36 -11.94 -10.48 -8.52
CA ILE A 36 -11.73 -11.94 -8.41
C ILE A 36 -11.20 -12.49 -9.73
N ASP A 37 -11.79 -12.09 -10.86
CA ASP A 37 -11.33 -12.56 -12.17
C ASP A 37 -9.92 -12.06 -12.50
N TYR A 38 -9.59 -10.81 -12.15
CA TYR A 38 -8.25 -10.25 -12.27
C TYR A 38 -7.22 -11.07 -11.48
N THR A 39 -7.47 -11.36 -10.20
CA THR A 39 -6.51 -12.09 -9.36
C THR A 39 -6.31 -13.53 -9.83
N ILE A 40 -7.39 -14.22 -10.25
CA ILE A 40 -7.30 -15.58 -10.82
C ILE A 40 -6.50 -15.56 -12.13
N LYS A 41 -6.75 -14.60 -13.04
CA LYS A 41 -5.98 -14.45 -14.28
C LYS A 41 -4.49 -14.20 -14.01
N ALA A 42 -4.18 -13.48 -12.94
CA ALA A 42 -2.82 -13.22 -12.50
C ALA A 42 -2.16 -14.39 -11.73
N GLY A 43 -2.83 -15.55 -11.61
CA GLY A 43 -2.27 -16.80 -11.10
C GLY A 43 -2.60 -17.15 -9.66
N ALA A 44 -3.54 -16.43 -9.01
CA ALA A 44 -4.04 -16.83 -7.70
C ALA A 44 -4.60 -18.26 -7.74
N THR A 45 -4.25 -19.08 -6.74
CA THR A 45 -4.67 -20.49 -6.65
C THR A 45 -5.86 -20.70 -5.71
N GLY A 46 -6.44 -19.61 -5.23
CA GLY A 46 -7.61 -19.55 -4.37
C GLY A 46 -7.85 -18.11 -3.94
N VAL A 47 -8.97 -17.86 -3.26
CA VAL A 47 -9.31 -16.51 -2.77
C VAL A 47 -9.88 -16.55 -1.36
N VAL A 48 -9.66 -15.47 -0.61
CA VAL A 48 -10.17 -15.32 0.75
C VAL A 48 -11.05 -14.05 0.84
N PRO A 49 -12.39 -14.17 0.71
CA PRO A 49 -13.30 -13.07 0.97
C PRO A 49 -13.46 -12.83 2.47
N CYS A 50 -13.95 -11.64 2.86
CA CYS A 50 -14.31 -11.30 4.25
C CYS A 50 -13.17 -11.44 5.28
N GLY A 51 -11.91 -11.30 4.86
CA GLY A 51 -10.78 -11.17 5.79
C GLY A 51 -10.61 -9.73 6.31
N THR A 52 -9.56 -9.50 7.11
CA THR A 52 -9.18 -8.15 7.58
C THR A 52 -8.99 -7.17 6.42
N THR A 53 -8.36 -7.61 5.33
CA THR A 53 -8.17 -6.83 4.09
C THR A 53 -9.48 -6.47 3.40
N GLY A 54 -10.51 -7.30 3.55
CA GLY A 54 -11.86 -7.06 3.04
C GLY A 54 -12.72 -6.18 3.95
N GLU A 55 -12.12 -5.59 4.99
CA GLU A 55 -12.81 -4.65 5.89
C GLU A 55 -14.02 -5.26 6.62
N PHE A 56 -13.96 -6.56 6.93
CA PHE A 56 -15.10 -7.32 7.49
C PHE A 56 -15.67 -6.76 8.80
N THR A 57 -14.91 -5.96 9.55
CA THR A 57 -15.39 -5.27 10.76
C THR A 57 -16.34 -4.12 10.46
N SER A 58 -16.32 -3.58 9.24
CA SER A 58 -17.23 -2.54 8.74
C SER A 58 -18.47 -3.09 8.04
N MET A 59 -18.55 -4.41 7.88
CA MET A 59 -19.62 -5.09 7.14
C MET A 59 -20.70 -5.62 8.08
N LYS A 60 -21.96 -5.43 7.68
CA LYS A 60 -23.11 -6.11 8.29
C LYS A 60 -23.05 -7.61 7.97
N PHE A 61 -23.80 -8.41 8.73
CA PHE A 61 -23.89 -9.85 8.50
C PHE A 61 -24.28 -10.20 7.06
N ASP A 62 -25.33 -9.57 6.54
CA ASP A 62 -25.83 -9.85 5.18
C ASP A 62 -24.80 -9.48 4.10
N GLU A 63 -24.02 -8.41 4.30
CA GLU A 63 -22.95 -8.03 3.38
C GLU A 63 -21.81 -9.07 3.36
N LYS A 64 -21.51 -9.71 4.51
CA LYS A 64 -20.52 -10.79 4.57
C LYS A 64 -21.01 -12.01 3.81
N VAL A 65 -22.27 -12.39 4.03
CA VAL A 65 -22.92 -13.49 3.30
C VAL A 65 -22.90 -13.21 1.79
N GLU A 66 -23.21 -11.97 1.40
CA GLU A 66 -23.23 -11.55 0.00
C GLU A 66 -21.84 -11.57 -0.63
N ALA A 67 -20.81 -11.04 0.03
CA ALA A 67 -19.44 -11.12 -0.45
C ALA A 67 -18.96 -12.57 -0.62
N ILE A 68 -19.32 -13.47 0.32
CA ILE A 68 -18.98 -14.90 0.19
C ILE A 68 -19.71 -15.54 -0.98
N ARG A 69 -21.02 -15.26 -1.15
CA ARG A 69 -21.83 -15.74 -2.28
C ARG A 69 -21.21 -15.32 -3.61
N ILE A 70 -20.94 -14.02 -3.77
CA ILE A 70 -20.31 -13.46 -4.98
C ILE A 70 -18.97 -14.15 -5.23
N ALA A 71 -18.14 -14.35 -4.21
CA ALA A 71 -16.85 -15.01 -4.35
C ALA A 71 -16.98 -16.46 -4.85
N CYS A 72 -17.85 -17.27 -4.23
CA CYS A 72 -18.11 -18.64 -4.65
C CYS A 72 -18.62 -18.72 -6.10
N GLU A 73 -19.55 -17.84 -6.47
CA GLU A 73 -20.09 -17.81 -7.83
C GLU A 73 -19.10 -17.28 -8.86
N ALA A 74 -18.31 -16.27 -8.52
CA ALA A 74 -17.35 -15.64 -9.42
C ALA A 74 -16.15 -16.55 -9.72
N THR A 75 -15.68 -17.34 -8.74
CA THR A 75 -14.61 -18.32 -9.00
C THR A 75 -15.07 -19.39 -9.96
N LYS A 76 -16.37 -19.73 -10.02
CA LYS A 76 -16.94 -20.77 -10.89
C LYS A 76 -16.23 -22.12 -10.73
N GLY A 77 -15.73 -22.40 -9.53
CA GLY A 77 -14.94 -23.61 -9.22
C GLY A 77 -13.54 -23.64 -9.83
N ARG A 78 -13.06 -22.56 -10.47
CA ARG A 78 -11.69 -22.48 -11.02
C ARG A 78 -10.64 -22.59 -9.93
N VAL A 79 -10.93 -21.99 -8.78
CA VAL A 79 -10.07 -22.00 -7.59
C VAL A 79 -10.96 -22.08 -6.33
N PRO A 80 -10.48 -22.66 -5.21
CA PRO A 80 -11.21 -22.73 -3.96
C PRO A 80 -11.45 -21.35 -3.33
N VAL A 81 -12.56 -21.24 -2.60
CA VAL A 81 -12.86 -20.09 -1.73
C VAL A 81 -12.64 -20.52 -0.28
N LEU A 82 -11.73 -19.85 0.43
CA LEU A 82 -11.53 -20.00 1.87
C LEU A 82 -12.18 -18.79 2.55
N ALA A 83 -13.42 -18.93 3.00
CA ALA A 83 -14.26 -17.82 3.43
C ALA A 83 -13.88 -17.29 4.82
N GLY A 84 -13.68 -15.98 4.97
CA GLY A 84 -13.51 -15.35 6.28
C GLY A 84 -14.82 -15.34 7.07
N THR A 85 -14.88 -16.10 8.17
CA THR A 85 -16.10 -16.22 8.98
C THR A 85 -15.90 -15.83 10.45
N GLY A 86 -14.69 -15.43 10.83
CA GLY A 86 -14.40 -14.99 12.19
C GLY A 86 -15.18 -13.73 12.60
N ALA A 87 -15.53 -13.68 13.88
CA ALA A 87 -16.31 -12.60 14.48
C ALA A 87 -15.87 -12.37 15.93
N ALA A 88 -16.26 -11.23 16.51
CA ALA A 88 -15.98 -10.94 17.92
C ALA A 88 -16.75 -11.89 18.87
N SER A 89 -17.88 -12.45 18.42
CA SER A 89 -18.69 -13.39 19.19
C SER A 89 -18.66 -14.78 18.57
N THR A 90 -18.69 -15.82 19.41
CA THR A 90 -18.75 -17.23 18.94
C THR A 90 -20.03 -17.54 18.18
N ALA A 91 -21.16 -16.97 18.62
CA ALA A 91 -22.45 -17.21 17.98
C ALA A 91 -22.49 -16.67 16.54
N ASP A 92 -21.94 -15.46 16.32
CA ASP A 92 -21.87 -14.89 14.97
C ASP A 92 -20.89 -15.64 14.07
N ALA A 93 -19.76 -16.10 14.62
CA ALA A 93 -18.79 -16.91 13.88
C ALA A 93 -19.42 -18.23 13.42
N VAL A 94 -20.09 -18.97 14.32
CA VAL A 94 -20.83 -20.20 13.99
C VAL A 94 -21.90 -19.94 12.92
N LYS A 95 -22.69 -18.88 13.10
CA LYS A 95 -23.76 -18.53 12.15
C LYS A 95 -23.20 -18.24 10.76
N LEU A 96 -22.12 -17.47 10.66
CA LEU A 96 -21.51 -17.12 9.37
C LEU A 96 -20.78 -18.32 8.74
N THR A 97 -20.15 -19.18 9.54
CA THR A 97 -19.54 -20.44 9.08
C THR A 97 -20.56 -21.35 8.40
N ARG A 98 -21.73 -21.58 9.01
CA ARG A 98 -22.80 -22.37 8.38
C ARG A 98 -23.29 -21.77 7.06
N ARG A 99 -23.42 -20.44 7.00
CA ARG A 99 -23.78 -19.76 5.73
C ARG A 99 -22.70 -19.91 4.66
N ALA A 100 -21.42 -19.87 5.03
CA ALA A 100 -20.34 -20.09 4.07
C ALA A 100 -20.37 -21.51 3.49
N GLU A 101 -20.66 -22.52 4.32
CA GLU A 101 -20.86 -23.91 3.89
C GLU A 101 -22.06 -24.06 2.94
N GLU A 102 -23.21 -23.50 3.28
CA GLU A 102 -24.40 -23.50 2.42
C GLU A 102 -24.16 -22.82 1.06
N LEU A 103 -23.26 -21.84 1.01
CA LEU A 103 -22.86 -21.12 -0.20
C LEU A 103 -21.76 -21.82 -1.01
N GLY A 104 -21.25 -22.96 -0.53
CA GLY A 104 -20.25 -23.76 -1.24
C GLY A 104 -18.81 -23.26 -1.10
N ALA A 105 -18.46 -22.59 0.00
CA ALA A 105 -17.06 -22.35 0.33
C ALA A 105 -16.30 -23.68 0.48
N ALA A 106 -15.02 -23.70 0.12
CA ALA A 106 -14.18 -24.90 0.23
C ALA A 106 -13.62 -25.08 1.65
N GLY A 107 -13.60 -24.01 2.44
CA GLY A 107 -13.12 -23.96 3.81
C GLY A 107 -13.45 -22.62 4.45
N VAL A 108 -13.19 -22.48 5.74
CA VAL A 108 -13.36 -21.21 6.46
C VAL A 108 -12.09 -20.76 7.17
N LEU A 109 -11.89 -19.45 7.22
CA LEU A 109 -10.80 -18.78 7.93
C LEU A 109 -11.38 -18.01 9.13
N VAL A 110 -10.99 -18.42 10.33
CA VAL A 110 -11.61 -17.94 11.57
C VAL A 110 -10.56 -17.21 12.41
N VAL A 111 -10.69 -15.89 12.51
CA VAL A 111 -9.85 -15.06 13.39
C VAL A 111 -10.25 -15.25 14.85
N SER A 112 -9.27 -15.28 15.75
CA SER A 112 -9.53 -15.26 17.19
C SER A 112 -10.44 -14.09 17.58
N PRO A 113 -11.34 -14.25 18.56
CA PRO A 113 -12.15 -13.15 19.06
C PRO A 113 -11.27 -11.97 19.49
N TYR A 114 -11.70 -10.77 19.12
CA TYR A 114 -10.94 -9.54 19.23
C TYR A 114 -11.67 -8.52 20.11
N PHE A 115 -11.04 -7.36 20.35
CA PHE A 115 -11.51 -6.26 21.20
C PHE A 115 -11.51 -6.59 22.70
N LEU A 116 -12.28 -7.60 23.15
CA LEU A 116 -12.41 -7.97 24.57
C LEU A 116 -11.29 -8.89 25.08
N LYS A 117 -10.47 -9.43 24.19
CA LYS A 117 -9.25 -10.21 24.51
C LYS A 117 -9.52 -11.36 25.50
N PRO A 118 -10.32 -12.37 25.09
CA PRO A 118 -10.64 -13.50 25.96
C PRO A 118 -9.39 -14.30 26.37
N SER A 119 -9.54 -15.07 27.45
CA SER A 119 -8.52 -16.00 27.96
C SER A 119 -8.26 -17.16 27.00
N THR A 120 -7.14 -17.85 27.18
CA THR A 120 -6.76 -19.02 26.36
C THR A 120 -7.84 -20.10 26.34
N LYS A 121 -8.49 -20.39 27.48
CA LYS A 121 -9.56 -21.39 27.56
C LYS A 121 -10.76 -20.98 26.71
N GLU A 122 -11.19 -19.73 26.80
CA GLU A 122 -12.34 -19.21 26.04
C GLU A 122 -12.06 -19.20 24.53
N ILE A 123 -10.81 -18.94 24.12
CA ILE A 123 -10.40 -19.04 22.71
C ILE A 123 -10.44 -20.49 22.23
N TYR A 124 -9.99 -21.44 23.05
CA TYR A 124 -10.05 -22.86 22.72
C TYR A 124 -11.50 -23.29 22.50
N GLU A 125 -12.38 -23.00 23.46
CA GLU A 125 -13.81 -23.32 23.37
C GLU A 125 -14.51 -22.59 22.21
N HIS A 126 -14.03 -21.40 21.82
CA HIS A 126 -14.52 -20.69 20.64
C HIS A 126 -14.25 -21.49 19.36
N PHE A 127 -12.99 -21.90 19.13
CA PHE A 127 -12.63 -22.68 17.94
C PHE A 127 -13.29 -24.07 17.93
N GLU A 128 -13.38 -24.72 19.09
CA GLU A 128 -14.09 -26.00 19.23
C GLU A 128 -15.56 -25.88 18.80
N LYS A 129 -16.26 -24.84 19.25
CA LYS A 129 -17.66 -24.59 18.84
C LYS A 129 -17.81 -24.29 17.36
N VAL A 130 -16.84 -23.60 16.75
CA VAL A 130 -16.87 -23.30 15.32
C VAL A 130 -16.61 -24.56 14.49
N ALA A 131 -15.58 -25.35 14.85
CA ALA A 131 -15.26 -26.61 14.19
C ALA A 131 -16.44 -27.60 14.23
N ASN A 132 -17.07 -27.77 15.40
CA ASN A 132 -18.24 -28.64 15.56
C ASN A 132 -19.51 -28.15 14.85
N SER A 133 -19.47 -27.02 14.13
CA SER A 133 -20.65 -26.42 13.49
C SER A 133 -20.72 -26.60 11.98
N THR A 134 -19.69 -27.22 11.37
CA THR A 134 -19.52 -27.36 9.92
C THR A 134 -18.70 -28.59 9.57
N GLU A 135 -18.87 -29.12 8.37
CA GLU A 135 -18.00 -30.17 7.81
C GLU A 135 -16.82 -29.58 7.02
N LEU A 136 -16.77 -28.25 6.86
CA LEU A 136 -15.69 -27.57 6.17
C LEU A 136 -14.39 -27.55 6.99
N PRO A 137 -13.23 -27.64 6.33
CA PRO A 137 -11.95 -27.43 7.00
C PRO A 137 -11.87 -26.01 7.58
N VAL A 138 -11.54 -25.93 8.87
CA VAL A 138 -11.38 -24.67 9.60
C VAL A 138 -9.91 -24.30 9.70
N PHE A 139 -9.56 -23.12 9.18
CA PHE A 139 -8.25 -22.52 9.36
C PHE A 139 -8.30 -21.50 10.50
N VAL A 140 -7.52 -21.76 11.54
CA VAL A 140 -7.27 -20.81 12.63
C VAL A 140 -6.51 -19.62 12.07
N TYR A 141 -6.89 -18.39 12.43
CA TYR A 141 -6.22 -17.18 11.97
C TYR A 141 -5.59 -16.41 13.14
N ASN A 142 -4.26 -16.50 13.23
CA ASN A 142 -3.44 -15.77 14.20
C ASN A 142 -3.00 -14.40 13.63
N ILE A 143 -3.46 -13.29 14.22
CA ILE A 143 -3.06 -11.92 13.86
C ILE A 143 -3.06 -11.00 15.09
N PRO A 144 -2.10 -11.16 16.02
CA PRO A 144 -2.06 -10.44 17.29
C PRO A 144 -2.03 -8.91 17.15
N GLN A 145 -1.53 -8.38 16.04
CA GLN A 145 -1.48 -6.94 15.77
C GLN A 145 -2.89 -6.33 15.66
N VAL A 146 -3.90 -7.13 15.34
CA VAL A 146 -5.30 -6.71 15.20
C VAL A 146 -6.15 -7.24 16.36
N THR A 147 -5.94 -8.49 16.78
CA THR A 147 -6.75 -9.10 17.83
C THR A 147 -6.32 -8.70 19.24
N GLY A 148 -5.03 -8.35 19.42
CA GLY A 148 -4.39 -8.22 20.73
C GLY A 148 -4.22 -9.54 21.48
N VAL A 149 -4.43 -10.68 20.81
CA VAL A 149 -4.30 -12.02 21.40
C VAL A 149 -3.39 -12.90 20.53
N PRO A 150 -2.12 -13.10 20.93
CA PRO A 150 -1.21 -13.99 20.22
C PRO A 150 -1.52 -15.46 20.49
N LEU A 151 -1.58 -16.27 19.43
CA LEU A 151 -1.67 -17.72 19.54
C LEU A 151 -0.27 -18.33 19.50
N HIS A 152 0.25 -18.64 20.69
CA HIS A 152 1.51 -19.37 20.85
C HIS A 152 1.39 -20.81 20.32
N TRP A 153 2.50 -21.42 19.90
CA TRP A 153 2.52 -22.78 19.32
C TRP A 153 1.84 -23.83 20.22
N THR A 154 1.91 -23.69 21.55
CA THR A 154 1.23 -24.58 22.49
C THR A 154 -0.30 -24.55 22.35
N MET A 155 -0.86 -23.38 22.02
CA MET A 155 -2.30 -23.23 21.76
C MET A 155 -2.65 -23.89 20.42
N ILE A 156 -1.81 -23.71 19.39
CA ILE A 156 -2.00 -24.36 18.09
C ILE A 156 -1.94 -25.88 18.20
N ASP A 157 -1.01 -26.41 19.01
CA ASP A 157 -0.92 -27.84 19.33
C ASP A 157 -2.19 -28.38 19.98
N GLY A 158 -2.88 -27.60 20.81
CA GLY A 158 -4.18 -28.01 21.36
C GLY A 158 -5.30 -27.93 20.32
N LEU A 159 -5.37 -26.81 19.59
CA LEU A 159 -6.45 -26.55 18.63
C LEU A 159 -6.49 -27.57 17.49
N ARG A 160 -5.34 -28.04 17.01
CA ARG A 160 -5.27 -29.01 15.91
C ARG A 160 -5.76 -30.41 16.29
N GLU A 161 -5.91 -30.72 17.57
CA GLU A 161 -6.47 -32.00 18.04
C GLU A 161 -8.01 -31.99 18.02
N ILE A 162 -8.62 -30.84 17.70
CA ILE A 162 -10.06 -30.71 17.48
C ILE A 162 -10.36 -31.13 16.03
N ASP A 163 -11.22 -32.12 15.86
CA ASP A 163 -11.70 -32.55 14.54
C ASP A 163 -12.24 -31.36 13.72
N GLY A 164 -11.85 -31.29 12.45
CA GLY A 164 -12.21 -30.19 11.54
C GLY A 164 -11.25 -28.98 11.54
N ILE A 165 -10.38 -28.83 12.55
CA ILE A 165 -9.31 -27.82 12.52
C ILE A 165 -8.17 -28.30 11.61
N ALA A 166 -8.23 -27.88 10.34
CA ALA A 166 -7.35 -28.37 9.28
C ALA A 166 -6.06 -27.55 9.09
N GLY A 167 -6.01 -26.32 9.62
CA GLY A 167 -4.84 -25.49 9.41
C GLY A 167 -4.77 -24.18 10.17
N LEU A 168 -3.71 -23.43 9.88
CA LEU A 168 -3.38 -22.14 10.45
C LEU A 168 -3.01 -21.16 9.34
N LYS A 169 -3.59 -19.96 9.37
CA LYS A 169 -3.02 -18.77 8.77
C LYS A 169 -2.27 -17.99 9.85
N ASP A 170 -0.95 -17.89 9.74
CA ASP A 170 -0.15 -17.11 10.69
C ASP A 170 0.25 -15.76 10.09
N SER A 171 -0.34 -14.68 10.61
CA SER A 171 0.00 -13.30 10.25
C SER A 171 0.74 -12.56 11.37
N SER A 172 1.20 -13.28 12.40
CA SER A 172 1.95 -12.70 13.51
C SER A 172 3.29 -12.09 13.10
N GLY A 173 3.90 -12.59 12.01
CA GLY A 173 5.25 -12.21 11.63
C GLY A 173 6.35 -12.80 12.53
N ASP A 174 5.98 -13.58 13.56
CA ASP A 174 6.90 -14.24 14.46
C ASP A 174 7.40 -15.56 13.84
N LEU A 175 8.54 -15.47 13.16
CA LEU A 175 9.18 -16.63 12.53
C LEU A 175 9.65 -17.68 13.55
N ILE A 176 9.91 -17.31 14.81
CA ILE A 176 10.34 -18.28 15.84
C ILE A 176 9.14 -19.16 16.20
N ASN A 177 7.99 -18.54 16.47
CA ASN A 177 6.77 -19.28 16.76
C ASN A 177 6.30 -20.09 15.53
N LEU A 178 6.32 -19.49 14.34
CA LEU A 178 5.94 -20.16 13.10
C LEU A 178 6.79 -21.40 12.83
N THR A 179 8.12 -21.28 12.89
CA THR A 179 9.01 -22.43 12.63
C THR A 179 8.86 -23.51 13.70
N THR A 180 8.58 -23.15 14.95
CA THR A 180 8.24 -24.12 15.99
C THR A 180 6.97 -24.91 15.65
N ILE A 181 5.93 -24.24 15.13
CA ILE A 181 4.71 -24.91 14.65
C ILE A 181 5.02 -25.83 13.47
N LEU A 182 5.81 -25.37 12.49
CA LEU A 182 6.17 -26.14 11.30
C LEU A 182 6.92 -27.44 11.63
N VAL A 183 7.80 -27.43 12.64
CA VAL A 183 8.51 -28.65 13.09
C VAL A 183 7.57 -29.65 13.77
N ARG A 184 6.50 -29.15 14.41
CA ARG A 184 5.60 -29.97 15.23
C ARG A 184 4.35 -30.43 14.49
N LYS A 185 4.01 -29.79 13.36
CA LYS A 185 2.76 -30.07 12.65
C LYS A 185 2.77 -31.48 12.04
N PRO A 186 1.65 -32.22 12.10
CA PRO A 186 1.47 -33.40 11.27
C PRO A 186 1.34 -33.00 9.79
N ASN A 187 1.43 -33.97 8.88
CA ASN A 187 1.42 -33.68 7.44
C ASN A 187 0.08 -33.09 6.98
N GLU A 188 -1.00 -33.49 7.63
CA GLU A 188 -2.40 -33.15 7.36
C GLU A 188 -2.71 -31.69 7.77
N PHE A 189 -2.04 -31.17 8.80
CA PHE A 189 -2.25 -29.79 9.26
C PHE A 189 -1.50 -28.78 8.37
N GLN A 190 -2.25 -27.87 7.74
CA GLN A 190 -1.69 -26.90 6.80
C GLN A 190 -1.32 -25.58 7.48
N VAL A 191 -0.18 -25.00 7.11
CA VAL A 191 0.26 -23.70 7.64
C VAL A 191 0.50 -22.73 6.48
N MET A 192 -0.31 -21.66 6.44
CA MET A 192 -0.25 -20.60 5.44
C MET A 192 0.39 -19.35 6.06
N VAL A 193 1.41 -18.78 5.42
CA VAL A 193 1.93 -17.47 5.85
C VAL A 193 0.92 -16.39 5.51
N GLY A 194 0.64 -15.51 6.47
CA GLY A 194 -0.27 -14.38 6.29
C GLY A 194 0.36 -13.02 6.55
N HIS A 195 1.68 -12.96 6.75
CA HIS A 195 2.43 -11.72 6.97
C HIS A 195 3.38 -11.45 5.80
N ASP A 196 3.00 -10.51 4.93
CA ASP A 196 3.64 -10.24 3.65
C ASP A 196 5.16 -9.96 3.73
N GLU A 197 5.61 -9.27 4.80
CA GLU A 197 7.03 -8.91 4.96
C GLU A 197 7.96 -10.11 5.16
N VAL A 198 7.43 -11.23 5.65
CA VAL A 198 8.18 -12.46 5.95
C VAL A 198 7.75 -13.63 5.07
N ALA A 199 7.04 -13.36 3.97
CA ALA A 199 6.56 -14.40 3.05
C ALA A 199 7.70 -15.30 2.55
N LEU A 200 8.81 -14.73 2.08
CA LEU A 200 9.98 -15.51 1.64
C LEU A 200 10.52 -16.47 2.70
N PRO A 201 10.98 -16.03 3.89
CA PRO A 201 11.50 -16.95 4.89
C PRO A 201 10.46 -17.96 5.38
N ALA A 202 9.18 -17.57 5.52
CA ALA A 202 8.12 -18.48 5.94
C ALA A 202 7.87 -19.60 4.91
N LEU A 203 7.77 -19.26 3.62
CA LEU A 203 7.62 -20.23 2.54
C LEU A 203 8.85 -21.16 2.45
N ALA A 204 10.06 -20.59 2.59
CA ALA A 204 11.30 -21.38 2.61
C ALA A 204 11.39 -22.32 3.83
N SER A 205 10.76 -21.97 4.95
CA SER A 205 10.66 -22.82 6.14
C SER A 205 9.63 -23.95 6.03
N GLY A 206 8.80 -23.97 4.98
CA GLY A 206 7.86 -25.05 4.73
C GLY A 206 6.39 -24.71 4.95
N CYS A 207 5.99 -23.43 4.96
CA CYS A 207 4.58 -23.07 4.83
C CYS A 207 3.98 -23.66 3.54
N ASP A 208 2.77 -24.22 3.62
CA ASP A 208 2.04 -24.87 2.52
C ASP A 208 1.58 -23.87 1.44
N GLY A 209 1.50 -22.59 1.80
CA GLY A 209 1.09 -21.51 0.91
C GLY A 209 1.07 -20.16 1.61
N ALA A 210 0.45 -19.18 0.96
CA ALA A 210 0.38 -17.81 1.44
C ALA A 210 -1.03 -17.23 1.30
N ILE A 211 -1.52 -16.55 2.34
CA ILE A 211 -2.77 -15.77 2.32
C ILE A 211 -2.42 -14.30 2.61
N LEU A 212 -2.24 -13.49 1.57
CA LEU A 212 -1.57 -12.18 1.69
C LEU A 212 -2.45 -11.03 1.21
N ALA A 213 -2.31 -9.86 1.84
CA ALA A 213 -3.03 -8.66 1.42
C ALA A 213 -2.48 -8.13 0.09
N SER A 214 -1.15 -8.08 -0.05
CA SER A 214 -0.50 -7.60 -1.27
C SER A 214 -0.69 -8.55 -2.47
N ALA A 215 -1.10 -9.81 -2.26
CA ALA A 215 -1.43 -10.74 -3.33
C ALA A 215 -2.69 -10.34 -4.12
N ASN A 216 -3.45 -9.33 -3.68
CA ASN A 216 -4.42 -8.68 -4.57
C ASN A 216 -3.73 -7.99 -5.76
N VAL A 217 -2.54 -7.43 -5.55
CA VAL A 217 -1.78 -6.67 -6.55
C VAL A 217 -0.70 -7.55 -7.21
N PHE A 218 -0.03 -8.40 -6.42
CA PHE A 218 1.15 -9.16 -6.84
C PHE A 218 1.03 -10.69 -6.71
N PRO A 219 -0.10 -11.33 -7.08
CA PRO A 219 -0.23 -12.78 -6.91
C PRO A 219 0.84 -13.55 -7.71
N ASP A 220 1.13 -13.11 -8.93
CA ASP A 220 2.13 -13.67 -9.83
C ASP A 220 3.53 -13.69 -9.22
N ARG A 221 3.90 -12.65 -8.47
CA ARG A 221 5.22 -12.54 -7.84
C ARG A 221 5.38 -13.58 -6.74
N TYR A 222 4.36 -13.79 -5.91
CA TYR A 222 4.39 -14.82 -4.88
C TYR A 222 4.40 -16.24 -5.48
N ILE A 223 3.67 -16.47 -6.58
CA ILE A 223 3.72 -17.74 -7.30
C ILE A 223 5.13 -17.99 -7.83
N ARG A 224 5.75 -17.01 -8.51
CA ARG A 224 7.14 -17.11 -8.99
C ARG A 224 8.14 -17.34 -7.86
N MET A 225 7.89 -16.75 -6.69
CA MET A 225 8.72 -16.98 -5.50
C MET A 225 8.60 -18.42 -5.02
N GLN A 226 7.39 -18.98 -4.93
CA GLN A 226 7.18 -20.38 -4.57
C GLN A 226 7.80 -21.33 -5.59
N THR A 227 7.65 -21.06 -6.89
CA THR A 227 8.32 -21.83 -7.95
C THR A 227 9.84 -21.81 -7.77
N ALA A 228 10.44 -20.63 -7.62
CA ALA A 228 11.88 -20.51 -7.41
C ALA A 228 12.35 -21.27 -6.17
N LEU A 229 11.61 -21.21 -5.05
CA LEU A 229 11.92 -22.00 -3.86
C LEU A 229 11.83 -23.51 -4.12
N SER A 230 10.81 -23.98 -4.85
CA SER A 230 10.65 -25.39 -5.19
C SER A 230 11.77 -25.95 -6.09
N GLU A 231 12.38 -25.08 -6.89
CA GLU A 231 13.53 -25.38 -7.76
C GLU A 231 14.88 -25.21 -7.06
N GLY A 232 14.90 -24.79 -5.79
CA GLY A 232 16.12 -24.50 -5.03
C GLY A 232 16.78 -23.15 -5.36
N ASP A 233 16.12 -22.29 -6.14
CA ASP A 233 16.61 -20.97 -6.55
C ASP A 233 16.27 -19.87 -5.52
N LEU A 234 16.98 -19.93 -4.40
CA LEU A 234 16.87 -18.92 -3.35
C LEU A 234 17.29 -17.51 -3.82
N LYS A 235 18.14 -17.41 -4.85
CA LYS A 235 18.60 -16.12 -5.38
C LYS A 235 17.43 -15.38 -6.03
N ASN A 236 16.69 -16.04 -6.93
CA ASN A 236 15.53 -15.42 -7.57
C ASN A 236 14.40 -15.16 -6.58
N ALA A 237 14.15 -16.07 -5.62
CA ALA A 237 13.16 -15.83 -4.57
C ALA A 237 13.46 -14.55 -3.75
N ARG A 238 14.74 -14.29 -3.44
CA ARG A 238 15.19 -13.05 -2.77
C ARG A 238 15.01 -11.80 -3.65
N ILE A 239 15.30 -11.89 -4.94
CA ILE A 239 15.09 -10.77 -5.88
C ILE A 239 13.62 -10.38 -5.91
N ILE A 240 12.72 -11.37 -5.97
CA ILE A 240 11.27 -11.15 -5.99
C ILE A 240 10.81 -10.46 -4.71
N GLN A 241 11.11 -11.01 -3.52
CA GLN A 241 10.71 -10.39 -2.24
C GLN A 241 11.22 -8.94 -2.15
N ARG A 242 12.50 -8.71 -2.49
CA ARG A 242 13.10 -7.37 -2.45
C ARG A 242 12.41 -6.38 -3.39
N SER A 243 11.98 -6.84 -4.57
CA SER A 243 11.32 -5.97 -5.56
C SER A 243 10.00 -5.37 -5.06
N ILE A 244 9.28 -6.05 -4.17
CA ILE A 244 7.99 -5.59 -3.63
C ILE A 244 8.02 -5.17 -2.16
N GLN A 245 9.13 -5.40 -1.44
CA GLN A 245 9.19 -5.17 0.01
C GLN A 245 8.78 -3.75 0.42
N LYS A 246 9.16 -2.73 -0.36
CA LYS A 246 8.87 -1.32 -0.05
C LYS A 246 7.36 -1.07 -0.01
N ILE A 247 6.64 -1.44 -1.06
CA ILE A 247 5.19 -1.27 -1.14
C ILE A 247 4.46 -2.20 -0.17
N VAL A 248 4.93 -3.44 0.00
CA VAL A 248 4.40 -4.39 0.98
C VAL A 248 4.43 -3.82 2.40
N ARG A 249 5.51 -3.14 2.79
CA ARG A 249 5.61 -2.47 4.09
C ARG A 249 4.56 -1.38 4.26
N ILE A 250 4.26 -0.63 3.20
CA ILE A 250 3.20 0.37 3.24
C ILE A 250 1.85 -0.32 3.47
N PHE A 251 1.57 -1.40 2.74
CA PHE A 251 0.31 -2.16 2.91
C PHE A 251 0.16 -2.73 4.32
N VAL A 252 1.22 -3.29 4.89
CA VAL A 252 1.22 -3.85 6.25
C VAL A 252 1.02 -2.75 7.30
N ASN A 253 1.70 -1.61 7.16
CA ASN A 253 1.67 -0.54 8.17
C ASN A 253 0.43 0.35 8.08
N ARG A 254 -0.17 0.50 6.89
CA ARG A 254 -1.32 1.38 6.65
C ARG A 254 -2.64 0.65 6.50
N GLY A 255 -2.60 -0.69 6.53
CA GLY A 255 -3.77 -1.55 6.46
C GLY A 255 -4.14 -1.94 5.03
N GLY A 256 -4.43 -3.24 4.85
CA GLY A 256 -4.74 -3.82 3.56
C GLY A 256 -5.96 -3.19 2.88
N GLY A 257 -7.06 -2.96 3.61
CA GLY A 257 -8.28 -2.40 3.03
C GLY A 257 -8.11 -1.02 2.38
N LEU A 258 -7.21 -0.19 2.91
CA LEU A 258 -6.99 1.17 2.41
C LEU A 258 -5.87 1.21 1.37
N ALA A 259 -4.68 0.73 1.72
CA ALA A 259 -3.50 0.87 0.87
C ALA A 259 -3.52 -0.03 -0.37
N VAL A 260 -4.10 -1.24 -0.26
CA VAL A 260 -4.23 -2.16 -1.40
C VAL A 260 -5.28 -1.65 -2.39
N LYS A 261 -6.40 -1.08 -1.90
CA LYS A 261 -7.40 -0.44 -2.77
C LYS A 261 -6.81 0.71 -3.56
N ALA A 262 -6.04 1.59 -2.90
CA ALA A 262 -5.35 2.69 -3.58
C ALA A 262 -4.44 2.16 -4.71
N ALA A 263 -3.63 1.14 -4.44
CA ALA A 263 -2.76 0.53 -5.44
C ALA A 263 -3.54 -0.11 -6.62
N LEU A 264 -4.61 -0.85 -6.34
CA LEU A 264 -5.46 -1.47 -7.37
C LEU A 264 -6.12 -0.42 -8.27
N ASN A 265 -6.67 0.63 -7.68
CA ASN A 265 -7.28 1.73 -8.43
C ASN A 265 -6.24 2.40 -9.33
N MET A 266 -5.01 2.66 -8.85
CA MET A 266 -3.94 3.29 -9.65
C MET A 266 -3.55 2.46 -10.89
N ILE A 267 -3.60 1.13 -10.80
CA ILE A 267 -3.29 0.23 -11.94
C ILE A 267 -4.52 -0.08 -12.81
N GLY A 268 -5.67 0.53 -12.52
CA GLY A 268 -6.90 0.38 -13.31
C GLY A 268 -7.79 -0.81 -12.94
N VAL A 269 -7.63 -1.39 -11.75
CA VAL A 269 -8.57 -2.39 -11.20
C VAL A 269 -9.53 -1.68 -10.25
N PRO A 270 -10.77 -1.38 -10.67
CA PRO A 270 -11.69 -0.57 -9.88
C PRO A 270 -12.18 -1.34 -8.66
N VAL A 271 -11.91 -0.81 -7.47
CA VAL A 271 -12.32 -1.41 -6.18
C VAL A 271 -12.91 -0.40 -5.21
N GLY A 272 -13.13 0.83 -5.67
CA GLY A 272 -13.64 1.94 -4.87
C GLY A 272 -12.70 2.32 -3.72
N HIS A 273 -13.23 3.06 -2.76
CA HIS A 273 -12.48 3.46 -1.56
C HIS A 273 -12.77 2.54 -0.38
N ALA A 274 -11.95 2.64 0.66
CA ALA A 274 -12.23 2.00 1.94
C ALA A 274 -13.48 2.62 2.60
N ARG A 275 -14.18 1.85 3.43
CA ARG A 275 -15.30 2.38 4.22
C ARG A 275 -14.78 3.24 5.37
N LYS A 276 -15.49 4.33 5.64
CA LYS A 276 -15.26 5.15 6.84
C LYS A 276 -15.29 4.25 8.09
N PRO A 277 -14.44 4.51 9.11
CA PRO A 277 -13.61 5.71 9.30
C PRO A 277 -12.25 5.70 8.58
N LEU A 278 -11.92 4.65 7.82
CA LEU A 278 -10.67 4.62 7.06
C LEU A 278 -10.74 5.60 5.89
N GLN A 279 -9.70 6.40 5.70
CA GLN A 279 -9.64 7.41 4.65
C GLN A 279 -8.21 7.71 4.19
N GLU A 280 -8.09 8.07 2.91
CA GLU A 280 -6.87 8.57 2.30
C GLU A 280 -6.55 10.00 2.79
N GLY A 281 -5.27 10.31 2.91
CA GLY A 281 -4.77 11.57 3.45
C GLY A 281 -4.74 11.63 4.98
N ASP A 282 -5.02 10.52 5.68
CA ASP A 282 -4.93 10.39 7.14
C ASP A 282 -4.25 9.05 7.49
N SER A 283 -5.02 7.98 7.73
CA SER A 283 -4.47 6.64 8.03
C SER A 283 -3.53 6.11 6.93
N LEU A 284 -3.82 6.47 5.67
CA LEU A 284 -2.88 6.38 4.55
C LEU A 284 -2.49 7.80 4.14
N GLY A 285 -1.32 8.26 4.53
CA GLY A 285 -0.88 9.63 4.25
C GLY A 285 -0.57 9.83 2.77
N TYR A 286 -0.61 11.07 2.29
CA TYR A 286 -0.31 11.36 0.88
C TYR A 286 1.11 10.95 0.47
N GLY A 287 2.07 11.03 1.38
CA GLY A 287 3.42 10.51 1.12
C GLY A 287 3.43 9.00 0.91
N ASP A 288 2.58 8.24 1.61
CA ASP A 288 2.44 6.80 1.40
C ASP A 288 1.79 6.51 0.03
N ILE A 289 0.78 7.30 -0.38
CA ILE A 289 0.12 7.20 -1.69
C ILE A 289 1.11 7.44 -2.83
N ASP A 290 1.91 8.50 -2.73
CA ASP A 290 2.93 8.81 -3.72
C ASP A 290 4.00 7.71 -3.79
N GLU A 291 4.43 7.15 -2.65
CA GLU A 291 5.39 6.05 -2.60
C GLU A 291 4.80 4.73 -3.17
N ILE A 292 3.52 4.44 -2.93
CA ILE A 292 2.81 3.33 -3.58
C ILE A 292 2.88 3.50 -5.09
N ARG A 293 2.54 4.69 -5.60
CA ARG A 293 2.59 4.98 -7.04
C ARG A 293 4.00 4.80 -7.60
N VAL A 294 5.02 5.38 -6.97
CA VAL A 294 6.42 5.23 -7.42
C VAL A 294 6.82 3.75 -7.47
N CYS A 295 6.47 2.96 -6.46
CA CYS A 295 6.75 1.53 -6.49
C CYS A 295 6.04 0.83 -7.66
N LEU A 296 4.77 1.16 -7.94
CA LEU A 296 4.03 0.58 -9.06
C LEU A 296 4.61 1.01 -10.42
N GLU A 297 5.12 2.23 -10.55
CA GLU A 297 5.81 2.71 -11.76
C GLU A 297 7.13 1.97 -11.99
N ASP A 298 7.95 1.83 -10.94
CA ASP A 298 9.20 1.05 -10.98
C ASP A 298 8.94 -0.43 -11.33
N LEU A 299 7.80 -0.96 -10.91
CA LEU A 299 7.33 -2.31 -11.24
C LEU A 299 6.62 -2.41 -12.60
N GLN A 300 6.52 -1.30 -13.35
CA GLN A 300 5.87 -1.19 -14.65
C GLN A 300 4.38 -1.59 -14.65
N MET A 301 3.68 -1.30 -13.57
CA MET A 301 2.26 -1.64 -13.39
C MET A 301 1.31 -0.45 -13.60
N ILE A 302 1.82 0.78 -13.56
CA ILE A 302 1.03 1.96 -13.92
C ILE A 302 0.93 2.04 -15.45
N PRO A 303 -0.27 2.16 -16.03
CA PRO A 303 -0.41 2.31 -17.48
C PRO A 303 0.22 3.62 -17.95
N ARG A 304 0.74 3.63 -19.17
CA ARG A 304 1.27 4.82 -19.84
C ARG A 304 0.35 5.24 -20.97
N GLY A 305 0.27 6.55 -21.22
CA GLY A 305 -0.54 7.09 -22.30
C GLY A 305 -0.48 8.60 -22.39
N PRO A 306 -1.18 9.20 -23.38
CA PRO A 306 -1.06 10.60 -23.69
C PRO A 306 -1.65 11.47 -22.57
N VAL A 307 -0.92 12.56 -22.25
CA VAL A 307 -1.37 13.68 -21.43
C VAL A 307 -1.03 14.98 -22.17
N THR A 308 -2.00 15.89 -22.28
CA THR A 308 -1.81 17.17 -22.98
C THR A 308 -1.42 18.28 -21.99
N PHE A 309 -0.30 18.95 -22.24
CA PHE A 309 0.17 20.11 -21.50
C PHE A 309 -0.09 21.37 -22.32
N LYS A 310 -0.81 22.34 -21.77
CA LYS A 310 -1.10 23.63 -22.44
C LYS A 310 -0.35 24.77 -21.78
N MET A 311 0.22 25.63 -22.62
CA MET A 311 1.06 26.75 -22.23
C MET A 311 0.75 27.95 -23.12
N GLY A 312 -0.17 28.81 -22.67
CA GLY A 312 -0.71 29.88 -23.50
C GLY A 312 -1.35 29.31 -24.79
N ASN A 313 -0.85 29.72 -25.95
CA ASN A 313 -1.32 29.24 -27.26
C ASN A 313 -0.64 27.95 -27.74
N ARG A 314 0.32 27.41 -26.98
CA ARG A 314 1.06 26.18 -27.33
C ARG A 314 0.46 25.00 -26.57
N SER A 315 0.46 23.83 -27.20
CA SER A 315 0.12 22.56 -26.56
C SER A 315 1.14 21.50 -26.92
N ILE A 316 1.55 20.70 -25.94
CA ILE A 316 2.45 19.57 -26.09
C ILE A 316 1.73 18.32 -25.59
N VAL A 317 1.88 17.20 -26.32
CA VAL A 317 1.31 15.92 -25.91
C VAL A 317 2.47 15.01 -25.48
N ALA A 318 2.45 14.58 -24.22
CA ALA A 318 3.39 13.60 -23.71
C ALA A 318 2.78 12.20 -23.87
N GLU A 319 3.16 11.48 -24.93
CA GLU A 319 2.54 10.22 -25.35
C GLU A 319 2.68 9.08 -24.33
N GLU A 320 3.78 9.06 -23.55
CA GLU A 320 4.15 7.97 -22.65
C GLU A 320 4.17 8.40 -21.17
N TYR A 321 3.28 9.31 -20.79
CA TYR A 321 3.16 9.78 -19.40
C TYR A 321 2.67 8.65 -18.49
N PRO A 322 3.22 8.46 -17.27
CA PRO A 322 2.72 7.45 -16.32
C PRO A 322 1.35 7.86 -15.76
N ARG A 323 0.29 7.24 -16.27
CA ARG A 323 -1.11 7.56 -16.00
C ARG A 323 -1.70 6.70 -14.88
N ALA A 324 -1.37 7.02 -13.63
CA ALA A 324 -2.08 6.43 -12.49
C ALA A 324 -3.59 6.75 -12.61
N VAL A 325 -4.41 5.71 -12.75
CA VAL A 325 -5.84 5.85 -13.08
C VAL A 325 -6.56 6.59 -11.96
N GLY A 326 -7.40 7.56 -12.34
CA GLY A 326 -8.13 8.43 -11.40
C GLY A 326 -7.30 9.52 -10.74
N MET A 327 -5.96 9.55 -10.95
CA MET A 327 -5.08 10.56 -10.36
C MET A 327 -4.51 11.55 -11.39
N VAL A 328 -4.31 11.10 -12.63
CA VAL A 328 -3.69 11.90 -13.70
C VAL A 328 -4.77 12.41 -14.65
N PRO A 329 -4.93 13.74 -14.81
CA PRO A 329 -5.90 14.31 -15.75
C PRO A 329 -5.49 14.06 -17.21
N ASP A 330 -6.45 14.12 -18.14
CA ASP A 330 -6.17 14.03 -19.58
C ASP A 330 -5.40 15.26 -20.11
N SER A 331 -5.62 16.42 -19.50
CA SER A 331 -4.91 17.65 -19.81
C SER A 331 -4.55 18.46 -18.57
N ILE A 332 -3.40 19.13 -18.65
CA ILE A 332 -2.92 20.12 -17.69
C ILE A 332 -2.98 21.46 -18.42
N ASP A 333 -4.02 22.23 -18.14
CA ASP A 333 -4.47 23.32 -19.00
C ASP A 333 -3.78 24.66 -18.75
N ASP A 334 -3.17 24.86 -17.58
CA ASP A 334 -2.51 26.11 -17.20
C ASP A 334 -1.17 25.85 -16.53
N LEU A 335 -0.08 26.03 -17.28
CA LEU A 335 1.30 25.97 -16.78
C LEU A 335 1.84 27.33 -16.34
N THR A 336 1.02 28.38 -16.28
CA THR A 336 1.48 29.73 -15.93
C THR A 336 2.16 29.75 -14.57
N LEU A 337 1.50 29.16 -13.58
CA LEU A 337 2.02 29.04 -12.22
C LEU A 337 1.36 27.86 -11.50
N LEU A 338 2.16 26.85 -11.15
CA LEU A 338 1.76 25.66 -10.44
C LEU A 338 2.46 25.60 -9.10
N HIS A 339 1.75 25.15 -8.08
CA HIS A 339 2.28 24.96 -6.74
C HIS A 339 2.27 23.48 -6.37
N GLY A 340 3.33 23.01 -5.72
CA GLY A 340 3.44 21.66 -5.22
C GLY A 340 4.08 21.63 -3.85
N GLU A 341 3.52 20.82 -2.96
CA GLU A 341 4.03 20.65 -1.60
C GLU A 341 4.19 19.16 -1.27
N ALA A 342 5.28 18.80 -0.61
CA ALA A 342 5.48 17.46 -0.08
C ALA A 342 6.29 17.45 1.22
N LEU A 343 5.89 16.55 2.12
CA LEU A 343 6.59 16.22 3.35
C LEU A 343 7.03 14.76 3.28
N PHE A 344 8.31 14.48 3.53
CA PHE A 344 8.83 13.12 3.54
C PHE A 344 9.90 12.89 4.62
N GLY A 345 9.85 11.71 5.23
CA GLY A 345 10.73 11.32 6.33
C GLY A 345 10.18 11.73 7.70
N ALA A 346 11.01 11.60 8.73
CA ALA A 346 10.66 11.89 10.11
C ALA A 346 11.92 12.29 10.90
N GLY A 347 11.73 12.82 12.11
CA GLY A 347 12.82 13.28 12.96
C GLY A 347 13.54 14.50 12.37
N SER A 348 14.81 14.68 12.72
CA SER A 348 15.61 15.81 12.25
C SER A 348 15.94 15.73 10.75
N GLU A 349 15.85 14.56 10.13
CA GLU A 349 16.16 14.39 8.71
C GLU A 349 14.93 14.57 7.80
N VAL A 350 13.77 14.93 8.36
CA VAL A 350 12.56 15.22 7.60
C VAL A 350 12.82 16.31 6.55
N ALA A 351 12.24 16.13 5.36
CA ALA A 351 12.24 17.11 4.30
C ALA A 351 10.83 17.63 4.10
N HIS A 352 10.69 18.95 4.08
CA HIS A 352 9.48 19.63 3.60
C HIS A 352 9.88 20.51 2.43
N ILE A 353 9.21 20.27 1.32
CA ILE A 353 9.41 20.97 0.07
C ILE A 353 8.11 21.67 -0.28
N ASP A 354 8.22 22.98 -0.47
CA ASP A 354 7.22 23.82 -1.10
C ASP A 354 7.87 24.34 -2.39
N LEU A 355 7.21 24.19 -3.52
CA LEU A 355 7.75 24.63 -4.79
C LEU A 355 6.71 25.27 -5.68
N VAL A 356 7.23 26.12 -6.57
CA VAL A 356 6.47 26.75 -7.64
C VAL A 356 7.13 26.40 -8.96
N LEU A 357 6.35 25.88 -9.90
CA LEU A 357 6.75 25.56 -11.27
C LEU A 357 5.91 26.40 -12.22
N GLY A 358 6.53 27.14 -13.13
CA GLY A 358 5.77 27.99 -14.05
C GLY A 358 6.56 28.41 -15.29
N ILE A 359 5.89 29.12 -16.19
CA ILE A 359 6.51 29.60 -17.43
C ILE A 359 7.60 30.63 -17.16
N ARG A 360 8.70 30.53 -17.91
CA ARG A 360 9.85 31.43 -17.83
C ARG A 360 9.48 32.89 -18.09
N ASP A 361 8.74 33.14 -19.17
CA ASP A 361 8.35 34.47 -19.62
C ASP A 361 7.02 34.94 -18.97
N GLY A 362 6.79 34.54 -17.72
CA GLY A 362 5.61 34.90 -16.93
C GLY A 362 5.99 35.21 -15.48
N PRO A 363 5.13 34.92 -14.48
CA PRO A 363 5.39 35.30 -13.08
C PRO A 363 6.72 34.79 -12.51
N MET A 364 7.27 33.69 -13.06
CA MET A 364 8.56 33.14 -12.62
C MET A 364 9.77 34.00 -13.02
N SER A 365 9.64 34.96 -13.94
CA SER A 365 10.74 35.87 -14.28
C SER A 365 11.18 36.70 -13.06
N GLU A 366 10.24 37.06 -12.18
CA GLU A 366 10.55 37.78 -10.94
C GLU A 366 11.42 36.94 -9.99
N ALA A 367 11.17 35.63 -9.91
CA ALA A 367 11.97 34.72 -9.10
C ALA A 367 13.40 34.62 -9.64
N LEU A 368 13.58 34.62 -10.96
CA LEU A 368 14.90 34.64 -11.59
C LEU A 368 15.64 35.95 -11.34
N ASP A 369 14.96 37.08 -11.51
CA ASP A 369 15.55 38.41 -11.31
C ASP A 369 16.01 38.65 -9.88
N ARG A 370 15.35 38.01 -8.90
CA ARG A 370 15.68 38.10 -7.47
C ARG A 370 16.68 37.05 -7.00
N ALA A 371 16.85 35.95 -7.73
CA ALA A 371 17.75 34.87 -7.32
C ALA A 371 19.19 35.38 -7.11
N GLY A 372 19.77 35.09 -5.94
CA GLY A 372 21.11 35.53 -5.56
C GLY A 372 21.21 36.96 -5.02
N LYS A 373 20.11 37.74 -5.00
CA LYS A 373 20.07 39.04 -4.32
C LYS A 373 19.87 38.82 -2.81
N ILE A 374 20.59 39.61 -2.01
CA ILE A 374 20.44 39.61 -0.54
C ILE A 374 19.54 40.77 -0.17
N ASP A 375 18.32 40.45 0.25
CA ASP A 375 17.36 41.42 0.79
C ASP A 375 17.33 41.32 2.32
N GLU A 376 17.25 42.46 3.02
CA GLU A 376 17.13 42.46 4.49
C GLU A 376 15.88 41.71 4.95
N GLY A 377 16.04 40.79 5.89
CA GLY A 377 14.93 40.02 6.47
C GLY A 377 14.48 38.79 5.67
N VAL A 378 15.13 38.46 4.56
CA VAL A 378 14.79 37.29 3.72
C VAL A 378 15.97 36.31 3.65
N HIS A 379 15.69 35.01 3.63
CA HIS A 379 16.73 33.99 3.40
C HIS A 379 17.26 34.08 1.96
N PRO A 380 18.59 34.08 1.74
CA PRO A 380 19.14 34.20 0.40
C PRO A 380 18.78 32.97 -0.43
N SER A 381 18.29 33.20 -1.65
CA SER A 381 18.09 32.17 -2.66
C SER A 381 19.26 32.16 -3.64
N ASN A 382 19.47 31.05 -4.34
CA ASN A 382 20.48 30.95 -5.38
C ASN A 382 19.99 30.17 -6.59
N LEU A 383 20.54 30.50 -7.75
CA LEU A 383 20.36 29.69 -8.94
C LEU A 383 21.20 28.42 -8.82
N ILE A 384 20.59 27.26 -9.06
CA ILE A 384 21.32 26.00 -9.21
C ILE A 384 21.98 26.01 -10.58
N LYS A 385 23.31 25.89 -10.61
CA LYS A 385 24.09 25.77 -11.85
C LYS A 385 24.02 24.35 -12.41
N ASP A 386 24.19 24.20 -13.72
CA ASP A 386 24.32 22.91 -14.41
C ASP A 386 23.09 21.99 -14.33
N LEU A 387 21.91 22.60 -14.42
CA LEU A 387 20.62 21.91 -14.53
C LEU A 387 19.85 22.44 -15.75
N GLU A 388 19.29 21.54 -16.56
CA GLU A 388 18.56 21.89 -17.78
C GLU A 388 17.33 22.74 -17.48
N LEU A 389 16.56 22.32 -16.47
CA LEU A 389 15.48 23.13 -15.91
C LEU A 389 16.05 24.22 -15.02
N THR A 390 15.80 25.48 -15.38
CA THR A 390 16.25 26.61 -14.57
C THR A 390 15.60 26.54 -13.19
N THR A 391 16.42 26.32 -12.16
CA THR A 391 15.94 26.07 -10.80
C THR A 391 16.54 27.07 -9.81
N VAL A 392 15.66 27.78 -9.09
CA VAL A 392 15.99 28.61 -7.93
C VAL A 392 15.84 27.76 -6.67
N PHE A 393 16.85 27.78 -5.81
CA PHE A 393 16.84 27.10 -4.52
C PHE A 393 16.81 28.13 -3.40
N ALA A 394 15.93 27.94 -2.41
CA ALA A 394 15.85 28.80 -1.24
C ALA A 394 15.62 27.96 0.03
N PRO A 395 16.40 28.15 1.10
CA PRO A 395 16.11 27.53 2.38
C PRO A 395 14.98 28.26 3.11
N THR A 396 14.19 27.53 3.89
CA THR A 396 13.09 28.09 4.71
C THR A 396 13.48 28.27 6.18
N VAL A 397 14.75 28.08 6.51
CA VAL A 397 15.27 28.15 7.88
C VAL A 397 16.55 28.97 7.97
N THR A 398 16.73 29.63 9.12
CA THR A 398 17.99 30.29 9.46
C THR A 398 19.08 29.24 9.65
N ILE A 399 20.21 29.43 8.97
CA ILE A 399 21.40 28.61 9.14
C ILE A 399 22.02 28.91 10.51
N THR A 400 22.23 27.86 11.30
CA THR A 400 22.67 27.96 12.71
C THR A 400 24.10 27.50 12.95
N SER A 401 24.69 26.76 12.00
CA SER A 401 26.06 26.23 12.10
C SER A 401 26.60 25.88 10.71
N GLU A 402 27.91 25.70 10.58
CA GLU A 402 28.52 25.22 9.32
C GLU A 402 28.04 23.80 8.97
N GLY A 403 27.81 22.92 9.95
CA GLY A 403 27.26 21.59 9.70
C GLY A 403 25.85 21.65 9.09
N HIS A 404 24.98 22.52 9.63
CA HIS A 404 23.65 22.74 9.08
C HIS A 404 23.73 23.37 7.68
N LYS A 405 24.64 24.33 7.46
CA LYS A 405 24.91 24.93 6.15
C LYS A 405 25.26 23.88 5.09
N THR A 406 26.13 22.93 5.41
CA THR A 406 26.47 21.81 4.52
C THR A 406 25.23 20.95 4.22
N MET A 407 24.40 20.62 5.23
CA MET A 407 23.17 19.85 4.99
C MET A 407 22.21 20.57 4.03
N VAL A 408 22.12 21.90 4.10
CA VAL A 408 21.25 22.70 3.23
C VAL A 408 21.83 22.84 1.83
N TYR A 409 23.00 23.49 1.71
CA TYR A 409 23.49 23.97 0.42
C TYR A 409 24.31 22.94 -0.36
N GLU A 410 24.83 21.90 0.29
CA GLU A 410 25.55 20.81 -0.40
C GLU A 410 24.68 19.58 -0.57
N VAL A 411 23.97 19.17 0.50
CA VAL A 411 23.27 17.89 0.51
C VAL A 411 21.84 18.02 -0.03
N ALA A 412 21.02 18.90 0.54
CA ALA A 412 19.63 19.08 0.09
C ALA A 412 19.57 19.71 -1.31
N GLN A 413 20.39 20.72 -1.60
CA GLN A 413 20.47 21.31 -2.94
C GLN A 413 20.87 20.26 -4.02
N LYS A 414 21.81 19.36 -3.70
CA LYS A 414 22.14 18.24 -4.60
C LYS A 414 20.96 17.28 -4.78
N ALA A 415 20.18 17.04 -3.73
CA ALA A 415 18.98 16.23 -3.83
C ALA A 415 17.93 16.85 -4.76
N VAL A 416 17.79 18.18 -4.78
CA VAL A 416 16.95 18.90 -5.75
C VAL A 416 17.42 18.64 -7.18
N VAL A 417 18.73 18.77 -7.44
CA VAL A 417 19.32 18.49 -8.76
C VAL A 417 19.00 17.07 -9.22
N ASP A 418 19.27 16.08 -8.37
CA ASP A 418 19.06 14.68 -8.68
C ASP A 418 17.57 14.39 -8.91
N ALA A 419 16.68 14.99 -8.11
CA ALA A 419 15.24 14.82 -8.21
C ALA A 419 14.67 15.40 -9.51
N VAL A 420 15.09 16.61 -9.91
CA VAL A 420 14.65 17.23 -11.16
C VAL A 420 15.10 16.40 -12.36
N ARG A 421 16.39 16.02 -12.41
CA ARG A 421 16.92 15.16 -13.49
C ARG A 421 16.14 13.86 -13.59
N ARG A 422 15.90 13.18 -12.46
CA ARG A 422 15.16 11.92 -12.45
C ARG A 422 13.70 12.10 -12.86
N THR A 423 13.07 13.21 -12.53
CA THR A 423 11.68 13.52 -12.92
C THR A 423 11.54 13.69 -14.43
N ILE A 424 12.55 14.29 -15.08
CA ILE A 424 12.66 14.37 -16.54
C ILE A 424 12.90 12.98 -17.14
N THR A 425 13.90 12.24 -16.62
CA THR A 425 14.22 10.87 -17.09
C THR A 425 13.03 9.92 -17.02
N ASP A 426 12.23 10.01 -15.94
CA ASP A 426 11.04 9.17 -15.76
C ASP A 426 9.83 9.66 -16.59
N ARG A 427 10.00 10.73 -17.39
CA ARG A 427 9.00 11.37 -18.25
C ARG A 427 7.78 11.90 -17.49
N ILE A 428 8.01 12.32 -16.25
CA ILE A 428 7.01 12.98 -15.42
C ILE A 428 7.00 14.47 -15.75
N LEU A 429 8.17 15.06 -15.98
CA LEU A 429 8.29 16.37 -16.60
C LEU A 429 8.73 16.15 -18.05
N PRO A 430 7.87 16.37 -19.05
CA PRO A 430 8.23 16.26 -20.46
C PRO A 430 9.46 17.11 -20.80
N GLU A 431 10.43 16.53 -21.49
CA GLU A 431 11.69 17.19 -21.89
C GLU A 431 11.41 18.43 -22.75
N GLU A 432 10.35 18.40 -23.56
CA GLU A 432 9.93 19.47 -24.45
C GLU A 432 9.46 20.73 -23.71
N LEU A 433 9.04 20.60 -22.44
CA LEU A 433 8.61 21.72 -21.61
C LEU A 433 9.78 22.36 -20.85
N VAL A 434 10.89 21.64 -20.66
CA VAL A 434 12.00 22.08 -19.79
C VAL A 434 12.57 23.45 -20.17
N PRO A 435 12.77 23.82 -21.46
CA PRO A 435 13.31 25.13 -21.82
C PRO A 435 12.40 26.31 -21.43
N ASP A 436 11.08 26.07 -21.48
CA ASP A 436 10.03 27.08 -21.30
C ASP A 436 9.64 27.26 -19.82
N LEU A 437 10.12 26.40 -18.91
CA LEU A 437 9.75 26.39 -17.49
C LEU A 437 10.87 26.84 -16.55
N VAL A 438 10.46 27.33 -15.39
CA VAL A 438 11.30 27.68 -14.24
C VAL A 438 10.72 27.02 -12.99
N LEU A 439 11.61 26.49 -12.16
CA LEU A 439 11.27 25.89 -10.87
C LEU A 439 11.86 26.73 -9.73
N ALA A 440 11.08 27.09 -8.73
CA ALA A 440 11.57 27.62 -7.46
C ALA A 440 11.27 26.61 -6.36
N VAL A 441 12.31 26.19 -5.63
CA VAL A 441 12.21 25.16 -4.58
C VAL A 441 12.57 25.78 -3.23
N ASN A 442 11.59 25.82 -2.34
CA ASN A 442 11.77 26.12 -0.93
C ASN A 442 12.01 24.80 -0.18
N ALA A 443 13.20 24.67 0.44
CA ALA A 443 13.58 23.46 1.14
C ALA A 443 13.78 23.71 2.63
N PHE A 444 13.04 22.96 3.45
CA PHE A 444 13.29 22.86 4.89
C PHE A 444 14.29 21.74 5.18
N VAL A 445 15.33 22.07 5.95
CA VAL A 445 16.23 21.11 6.58
C VAL A 445 16.31 21.45 8.05
N HIS A 446 16.08 20.48 8.93
CA HIS A 446 16.10 20.77 10.36
C HIS A 446 17.51 21.19 10.82
N PRO A 447 17.66 22.18 11.72
CA PRO A 447 18.97 22.61 12.23
C PRO A 447 19.80 21.53 12.92
N SER A 448 19.14 20.48 13.42
CA SER A 448 19.77 19.32 14.07
C SER A 448 19.95 18.11 13.12
N ALA A 449 19.72 18.27 11.81
CA ALA A 449 19.97 17.22 10.84
C ALA A 449 21.48 16.92 10.79
N VAL A 450 21.86 15.65 10.95
CA VAL A 450 23.27 15.23 10.97
C VAL A 450 23.57 14.10 10.01
N ASN A 451 22.55 13.47 9.42
CA ASN A 451 22.71 12.34 8.51
C ASN A 451 22.56 12.78 7.04
N PRO A 452 23.67 13.08 6.34
CA PRO A 452 23.62 13.60 4.97
C PRO A 452 22.92 12.64 4.00
N LYS A 453 23.06 11.32 4.19
CA LYS A 453 22.40 10.34 3.33
C LYS A 453 20.87 10.41 3.47
N ARG A 454 20.37 10.61 4.68
CA ARG A 454 18.92 10.74 4.92
C ARG A 454 18.38 12.09 4.48
N VAL A 455 19.11 13.18 4.73
CA VAL A 455 18.76 14.51 4.19
C VAL A 455 18.63 14.44 2.67
N HIS A 456 19.61 13.84 1.98
CA HIS A 456 19.56 13.68 0.52
C HIS A 456 18.36 12.84 0.06
N ILE A 457 18.18 11.63 0.61
CA ILE A 457 17.07 10.74 0.21
C ILE A 457 15.71 11.41 0.44
N ASN A 458 15.52 12.04 1.61
CA ASN A 458 14.22 12.61 1.96
C ASN A 458 13.90 13.85 1.11
N ASN A 459 14.87 14.74 0.88
CA ASN A 459 14.69 15.88 -0.01
C ASN A 459 14.48 15.43 -1.46
N PHE A 460 15.23 14.41 -1.92
CA PHE A 460 15.05 13.85 -3.26
C PHE A 460 13.61 13.37 -3.47
N ILE A 461 13.08 12.56 -2.53
CA ILE A 461 11.72 12.04 -2.62
C ILE A 461 10.69 13.17 -2.54
N ALA A 462 10.83 14.09 -1.57
CA ALA A 462 9.91 15.19 -1.38
C ALA A 462 9.84 16.11 -2.61
N VAL A 463 10.96 16.48 -3.23
CA VAL A 463 10.98 17.30 -4.46
C VAL A 463 10.23 16.60 -5.58
N ARG A 464 10.45 15.30 -5.79
CA ARG A 464 9.75 14.54 -6.84
C ARG A 464 8.25 14.50 -6.62
N HIS A 465 7.82 14.29 -5.37
CA HIS A 465 6.41 14.30 -5.02
C HIS A 465 5.79 15.68 -5.26
N ALA A 466 6.48 16.74 -4.83
CA ALA A 466 6.01 18.12 -4.99
C ALA A 466 5.92 18.52 -6.47
N ILE A 467 6.90 18.20 -7.32
CA ILE A 467 6.83 18.49 -8.76
C ILE A 467 5.62 17.78 -9.39
N ARG A 468 5.44 16.50 -9.09
CA ARG A 468 4.33 15.72 -9.64
C ARG A 468 2.98 16.25 -9.19
N ARG A 469 2.86 16.62 -7.91
CA ARG A 469 1.69 17.26 -7.32
C ARG A 469 1.37 18.59 -8.02
N ALA A 470 2.38 19.43 -8.26
CA ALA A 470 2.21 20.67 -9.02
C ALA A 470 1.65 20.41 -10.44
N LEU A 471 2.28 19.50 -11.19
CA LEU A 471 1.86 19.17 -12.56
C LEU A 471 0.45 18.60 -12.62
N GLU A 472 0.08 17.75 -11.65
CA GLU A 472 -1.21 17.05 -11.66
C GLU A 472 -2.31 17.81 -10.89
N GLY A 473 -2.06 19.07 -10.49
CA GLY A 473 -3.04 19.91 -9.80
C GLY A 473 -3.42 19.41 -8.40
N ARG A 474 -2.48 18.80 -7.68
CA ARG A 474 -2.67 18.23 -6.34
C ARG A 474 -1.83 18.99 -5.30
N GLN A 475 -2.34 19.38 -4.14
CA GLN A 475 -3.73 19.28 -3.70
C GLN A 475 -4.63 20.25 -4.48
N SER A 476 -5.87 19.84 -4.79
CA SER A 476 -6.80 20.72 -5.48
C SER A 476 -7.19 21.89 -4.58
N THR A 477 -7.68 22.99 -5.17
CA THR A 477 -8.20 24.11 -4.39
C THR A 477 -9.34 23.68 -3.47
N GLU A 478 -10.23 22.78 -3.92
CA GLU A 478 -11.30 22.27 -3.05
C GLU A 478 -10.73 21.46 -1.87
N GLU A 479 -9.71 20.63 -2.12
CA GLU A 479 -9.04 19.85 -1.08
C GLU A 479 -8.44 20.76 -0.01
N ILE A 480 -7.70 21.80 -0.42
CA ILE A 480 -7.10 22.79 0.48
C ILE A 480 -8.19 23.50 1.30
N ILE A 481 -9.26 23.97 0.64
CA ILE A 481 -10.39 24.64 1.32
C ILE A 481 -11.06 23.71 2.33
N SER A 482 -11.31 22.46 1.95
CA SER A 482 -11.96 21.46 2.81
C SER A 482 -11.15 21.14 4.08
N ARG A 483 -9.83 21.30 4.01
CA ARG A 483 -8.89 20.97 5.10
C ARG A 483 -8.37 22.19 5.85
N LYS A 484 -8.77 23.40 5.49
CA LYS A 484 -8.26 24.66 6.05
C LYS A 484 -8.25 24.69 7.58
N GLU A 485 -9.31 24.22 8.23
CA GLU A 485 -9.41 24.21 9.70
C GLU A 485 -8.55 23.13 10.37
N SER A 486 -8.27 22.04 9.65
CA SER A 486 -7.38 20.95 10.09
C SER A 486 -5.92 21.16 9.73
N ALA A 487 -5.59 22.17 8.92
CA ALA A 487 -4.22 22.44 8.50
C ALA A 487 -3.34 22.76 9.73
N ARG A 488 -2.19 22.10 9.82
CA ARG A 488 -1.21 22.31 10.89
C ARG A 488 0.15 22.47 10.24
N HIS A 489 0.97 23.35 10.80
CA HIS A 489 2.35 23.47 10.36
C HIS A 489 3.10 22.18 10.75
N PRO A 490 3.74 21.47 9.81
CA PRO A 490 4.26 20.12 10.03
C PRO A 490 5.35 20.04 11.11
N PHE A 491 5.95 21.18 11.44
CA PHE A 491 6.97 21.32 12.48
C PHE A 491 6.54 22.17 13.67
N ALA A 492 5.33 22.74 13.65
CA ALA A 492 4.82 23.45 14.81
C ALA A 492 4.21 22.41 15.73
N TYR A 493 4.99 21.97 16.70
CA TYR A 493 4.42 21.29 17.86
C TYR A 493 3.45 22.27 18.53
N ASN A 494 2.24 21.78 18.82
CA ASN A 494 1.41 22.41 19.84
C ASN A 494 2.30 22.60 21.08
N GLN A 495 2.41 23.85 21.55
CA GLN A 495 2.68 24.09 22.97
C GLN A 495 1.54 23.51 23.80
#